data_AF-A0A2V3J294-F1
#
_entry.id   AF-A0A2V3J294-F1
#
_cell.length_a   1.000
_cell.length_b   1.000
_cell.length_c   1.000
_cell.angle_alpha   90.00
_cell.angle_beta   90.00
_cell.angle_gamma   90.00
#
_symmetry.space_group_name_H-M   'P 1'
#
loop_
_entity.id
_entity.type
_entity.pdbx_description
1 polymer ?
#
loop_
_entity_poly.entity_id
_entity_poly.type
_entity_poly.pdbx_seq_one_letter_code
_entity_poly.pdbx_strand_id
1 'polypeptide(L)'
;MNFVATSVLLLCLAGPVFSQVANICPQLCHPNPQGYVQSQTECNQSVLRDLCDVEGCSSENGPGFECLLPPNSFIVSNDQFGMVDVVVEYSWAANQTDLDSATGYLDGEAGVGCDGSAPFLMFNGDNRGPGGNETCTVDIEGARLQGLWTDFTSIAARAQWFGSLDRGPATLRLFLQNRADGVVVPNSELSMTITPGVGTGCASTPVGLVKVTRGQEHTRFMLRSE
;
A
#
# COMPACT_ATOMS: atom_id res chain seq x y z
N MET A 1 -54.88 -15.07 24.72
CA MET A 1 -53.83 -15.36 23.73
C MET A 1 -53.19 -14.01 23.42
N ASN A 2 -52.20 -13.57 24.20
CA ASN A 2 -50.76 -13.75 24.02
C ASN A 2 -50.26 -13.34 22.62
N PHE A 3 -49.39 -12.31 22.62
CA PHE A 3 -48.23 -11.97 21.74
C PHE A 3 -48.08 -10.43 21.80
N VAL A 4 -47.38 -9.87 22.79
CA VAL A 4 -45.92 -9.68 22.92
C VAL A 4 -45.29 -9.08 21.66
N ALA A 5 -44.78 -7.87 21.85
CA ALA A 5 -44.11 -6.99 20.91
C ALA A 5 -42.76 -7.51 20.42
N THR A 6 -42.34 -7.06 19.23
CA THR A 6 -40.97 -6.54 19.02
C THR A 6 -40.90 -5.80 17.68
N SER A 7 -41.02 -4.48 17.72
CA SER A 7 -40.54 -3.62 16.64
C SER A 7 -39.04 -3.42 16.84
N VAL A 8 -38.22 -4.06 16.00
CA VAL A 8 -36.77 -3.81 15.96
C VAL A 8 -36.57 -2.52 15.16
N LEU A 9 -36.33 -1.42 15.88
CA LEU A 9 -35.88 -0.17 15.29
C LEU A 9 -34.39 -0.33 14.95
N LEU A 10 -34.10 -0.62 13.68
CA LEU A 10 -32.74 -0.68 13.17
C LEU A 10 -32.22 0.76 12.97
N LEU A 11 -31.61 1.32 14.02
CA LEU A 11 -30.80 2.54 13.90
C LEU A 11 -29.51 2.17 13.17
N CYS A 12 -29.49 2.33 11.85
CA CYS A 12 -28.25 2.45 11.10
C CYS A 12 -27.58 3.77 11.50
N LEU A 13 -26.80 3.75 12.58
CA LEU A 13 -25.79 4.75 12.83
C LEU A 13 -24.68 4.52 11.80
N ALA A 14 -24.85 5.10 10.61
CA ALA A 14 -23.73 5.37 9.73
C ALA A 14 -22.84 6.38 10.46
N GLY A 15 -21.84 5.86 11.18
CA GLY A 15 -20.77 6.68 11.71
C GLY A 15 -20.11 7.42 10.55
N PRO A 16 -19.62 8.65 10.76
CA PRO A 16 -18.85 9.33 9.74
C PRO A 16 -17.64 8.45 9.36
N VAL A 17 -17.55 8.12 8.07
CA VAL A 17 -16.35 7.55 7.47
C VAL A 17 -15.31 8.67 7.50
N PHE A 18 -14.55 8.75 8.59
CA PHE A 18 -13.40 9.64 8.66
C PHE A 18 -12.33 9.06 7.75
N SER A 19 -12.19 9.66 6.57
CA SER A 19 -10.98 9.56 5.78
C SER A 19 -9.85 10.17 6.63
N GLN A 20 -9.02 9.33 7.23
CA GLN A 20 -7.78 9.78 7.86
C GLN A 20 -6.66 9.65 6.83
N VAL A 21 -6.58 10.63 5.94
CA VAL A 21 -5.25 11.01 5.44
C VAL A 21 -4.63 11.77 6.60
N ALA A 22 -3.59 11.20 7.21
CA ALA A 22 -2.92 11.89 8.30
C ALA A 22 -2.23 13.13 7.72
N ASN A 23 -2.72 14.31 8.05
CA ASN A 23 -2.09 15.55 7.61
C ASN A 23 -0.72 15.66 8.31
N ILE A 24 0.36 15.66 7.52
CA ILE A 24 1.74 15.81 8.00
C ILE A 24 2.06 17.27 8.34
N CYS A 25 1.28 18.20 7.76
CA CYS A 25 1.40 19.63 7.95
C CYS A 25 0.01 20.24 8.21
N PRO A 26 -0.12 21.31 9.03
CA PRO A 26 -1.36 22.07 9.14
C PRO A 26 -1.73 22.65 7.77
N GLN A 27 -2.69 22.02 7.10
CA GLN A 27 -3.23 22.46 5.83
C GLN A 27 -4.10 23.70 6.08
N LEU A 28 -3.46 24.87 6.15
CA LEU A 28 -4.17 26.15 6.29
C LEU A 28 -4.79 26.61 4.96
N CYS A 29 -4.35 26.02 3.84
CA CYS A 29 -4.71 26.44 2.48
C CYS A 29 -5.97 25.77 1.93
N HIS A 30 -6.35 24.62 2.50
CA HIS A 30 -7.65 24.01 2.34
C HIS A 30 -8.17 23.64 3.73
N PRO A 31 -9.32 24.16 4.18
CA PRO A 31 -9.84 23.83 5.50
C PRO A 31 -10.09 22.32 5.56
N ASN A 32 -9.22 21.59 6.27
CA ASN A 32 -9.56 20.25 6.71
C ASN A 32 -10.78 20.39 7.65
N PRO A 33 -11.92 19.72 7.39
CA PRO A 33 -13.11 19.79 8.24
C PRO A 33 -12.89 19.36 9.70
N GLN A 34 -11.71 18.85 10.06
CA GLN A 34 -11.39 18.30 11.37
C GLN A 34 -10.65 19.27 12.32
N GLY A 35 -10.32 20.49 11.89
CA GLY A 35 -9.95 21.58 12.81
C GLY A 35 -8.71 21.38 13.69
N TYR A 36 -7.72 20.61 13.24
CA TYR A 36 -6.48 20.41 14.00
C TYR A 36 -5.45 21.54 13.75
N VAL A 37 -4.95 22.13 14.84
CA VAL A 37 -3.85 23.10 14.83
C VAL A 37 -2.54 22.33 15.09
N GLN A 38 -1.98 21.69 14.06
CA GLN A 38 -0.60 21.22 14.14
C GLN A 38 0.37 22.41 14.03
N SER A 39 1.52 22.34 14.70
CA SER A 39 2.45 23.48 14.80
C SER A 39 3.27 23.63 13.51
N GLN A 40 3.56 24.88 13.10
CA GLN A 40 4.47 25.20 11.98
C GLN A 40 5.87 24.55 12.09
N THR A 41 6.24 24.08 13.29
CA THR A 41 7.51 23.41 13.57
C THR A 41 7.65 22.11 12.80
N GLU A 42 6.58 21.35 12.61
CA GLU A 42 6.62 20.04 11.93
C GLU A 42 7.01 20.21 10.45
N CYS A 43 6.37 21.16 9.75
CA CYS A 43 6.67 21.51 8.35
C CYS A 43 8.08 22.05 8.11
N ASN A 44 8.71 22.60 9.15
CA ASN A 44 10.06 23.15 9.06
C ASN A 44 11.15 22.11 9.40
N GLN A 45 10.79 20.89 9.77
CA GLN A 45 11.76 19.83 10.05
C GLN A 45 12.24 19.13 8.78
N SER A 46 13.55 18.83 8.75
CA SER A 46 14.20 18.09 7.66
C SER A 46 13.60 16.71 7.41
N VAL A 47 12.95 16.12 8.42
CA VAL A 47 12.42 14.75 8.41
C VAL A 47 11.18 14.60 7.50
N LEU A 48 10.53 15.70 7.12
CA LEU A 48 9.37 15.66 6.21
C LEU A 48 9.73 15.71 4.73
N ARG A 49 10.94 16.16 4.38
CA ARG A 49 11.37 16.34 2.99
C ARG A 49 11.33 15.03 2.20
N ASP A 50 11.56 13.91 2.88
CA ASP A 50 11.54 12.61 2.22
C ASP A 50 10.13 12.03 2.12
N LEU A 51 9.13 12.58 2.82
CA LEU A 51 7.73 12.15 2.77
C LEU A 51 6.91 12.93 1.74
N CYS A 52 7.07 14.26 1.64
CA CYS A 52 6.33 15.09 0.71
C CYS A 52 7.08 16.35 0.31
N ASP A 53 6.62 16.97 -0.78
CA ASP A 53 7.07 18.28 -1.18
C ASP A 53 6.33 19.33 -0.34
N VAL A 54 7.06 20.07 0.49
CA VAL A 54 6.48 21.12 1.34
C VAL A 54 6.52 22.45 0.59
N GLU A 55 5.35 22.98 0.26
CA GLU A 55 5.18 24.26 -0.44
C GLU A 55 4.56 25.31 0.46
N GLY A 56 4.99 26.57 0.31
CA GLY A 56 4.35 27.71 0.96
C GLY A 56 3.09 28.13 0.22
N CYS A 57 2.00 28.37 0.93
CA CYS A 57 0.71 28.74 0.35
C CYS A 57 0.03 29.88 1.13
N SER A 58 -1.03 30.45 0.58
CA SER A 58 -1.80 31.55 1.19
C SER A 58 -3.29 31.26 1.12
N SER A 59 -4.00 31.50 2.24
CA SER A 59 -5.43 31.26 2.40
C SER A 59 -6.14 32.49 2.98
N GLU A 60 -7.47 32.44 3.07
CA GLU A 60 -8.27 33.44 3.81
C GLU A 60 -7.84 33.57 5.30
N ASN A 61 -7.20 32.54 5.85
CA ASN A 61 -6.69 32.50 7.23
C ASN A 61 -5.20 32.87 7.34
N GLY A 62 -4.57 33.33 6.26
CA GLY A 62 -3.17 33.77 6.23
C GLY A 62 -2.21 32.78 5.54
N PRO A 63 -0.90 33.05 5.62
CA PRO A 63 0.14 32.20 5.02
C PRO A 63 0.25 30.86 5.76
N GLY A 64 0.52 29.79 5.02
CA GLY A 64 0.65 28.44 5.54
C GLY A 64 1.57 27.57 4.68
N PHE A 65 1.55 26.26 4.97
CA PHE A 65 2.28 25.25 4.21
C PHE A 65 1.33 24.15 3.77
N GLU A 66 1.65 23.54 2.64
CA GLU A 66 1.00 22.34 2.14
C GLU A 66 2.04 21.25 1.88
N CYS A 67 1.66 20.01 2.18
CA CYS A 67 2.47 18.82 1.98
C CYS A 67 1.89 18.06 0.78
N LEU A 68 2.53 18.22 -0.38
CA LEU A 68 2.11 17.57 -1.61
C LEU A 68 2.75 16.20 -1.70
N LEU A 69 1.92 15.16 -1.60
CA LEU A 69 2.37 13.81 -1.81
C LEU A 69 2.77 13.62 -3.28
N PRO A 70 3.91 12.97 -3.54
CA PRO A 70 4.24 12.56 -4.89
C PRO A 70 3.11 11.74 -5.54
N PRO A 71 2.98 11.75 -6.87
CA PRO A 71 2.00 10.93 -7.56
C PRO A 71 2.13 9.45 -7.21
N ASN A 72 1.00 8.74 -7.21
CA ASN A 72 0.92 7.31 -6.91
C ASN A 72 1.57 6.96 -5.55
N SER A 73 1.22 7.72 -4.52
CA SER A 73 1.66 7.49 -3.16
C SER A 73 0.56 7.74 -2.14
N PHE A 74 0.67 7.12 -0.97
CA PHE A 74 -0.14 7.40 0.20
C PHE A 74 0.74 7.36 1.46
N ILE A 75 0.17 7.82 2.57
CA ILE A 75 0.83 7.86 3.88
C ILE A 75 -0.05 7.21 4.94
N VAL A 76 0.59 6.64 5.96
CA VAL A 76 -0.07 6.13 7.16
C VAL A 76 0.71 6.57 8.39
N SER A 77 0.04 6.64 9.55
CA SER A 77 0.74 6.88 10.82
C SER A 77 1.60 5.67 11.18
N ASN A 78 2.70 5.93 11.88
CA ASN A 78 3.61 4.88 12.35
C ASN A 78 2.93 3.95 13.37
N ASP A 79 1.96 4.45 14.14
CA ASP A 79 1.14 3.65 15.07
C ASP A 79 0.26 2.64 14.32
N GLN A 80 -0.41 3.09 13.25
CA GLN A 80 -1.21 2.23 12.41
C GLN A 80 -0.34 1.23 11.66
N PHE A 81 0.81 1.68 11.16
CA PHE A 81 1.71 0.85 10.37
C PHE A 81 2.22 -0.39 11.14
N GLY A 82 2.38 -0.30 12.46
CA GLY A 82 2.78 -1.45 13.29
C GLY A 82 1.75 -2.58 13.35
N MET A 83 0.51 -2.34 12.91
CA MET A 83 -0.62 -3.27 13.02
C MET A 83 -1.09 -3.85 11.67
N VAL A 84 -0.41 -3.52 10.58
CA VAL A 84 -0.84 -3.86 9.22
C VAL A 84 0.24 -4.66 8.49
N ASP A 85 -0.19 -5.42 7.49
CA ASP A 85 0.69 -6.03 6.52
C ASP A 85 0.64 -5.27 5.19
N VAL A 86 1.75 -5.28 4.49
CA VAL A 86 1.84 -4.77 3.12
C VAL A 86 1.56 -5.92 2.17
N VAL A 87 0.61 -5.77 1.25
CA VAL A 87 0.25 -6.80 0.27
C VAL A 87 0.56 -6.30 -1.12
N VAL A 88 1.31 -7.10 -1.86
CA VAL A 88 1.54 -6.95 -3.30
C VAL A 88 0.66 -7.97 -4.01
N GLU A 89 -0.24 -7.51 -4.86
CA GLU A 89 -1.14 -8.34 -5.65
C GLU A 89 -0.89 -8.14 -7.14
N TYR A 90 -0.85 -9.26 -7.86
CA TYR A 90 -0.81 -9.34 -9.31
C TYR A 90 -2.16 -9.89 -9.76
N SER A 91 -2.83 -9.24 -10.70
CA SER A 91 -4.10 -9.74 -11.24
C SER A 91 -4.18 -9.56 -12.75
N TRP A 92 -4.97 -10.39 -13.41
CA TRP A 92 -5.11 -10.38 -14.86
C TRP A 92 -6.55 -10.53 -15.32
N ALA A 93 -6.78 -10.24 -16.60
CA ALA A 93 -8.11 -10.27 -17.20
C ALA A 93 -8.58 -11.71 -17.46
N ALA A 94 -9.90 -11.90 -17.57
CA ALA A 94 -10.53 -13.21 -17.78
C ALA A 94 -10.10 -13.95 -19.07
N ASN A 95 -9.53 -13.23 -20.04
CA ASN A 95 -9.01 -13.79 -21.30
C ASN A 95 -7.50 -14.05 -21.25
N GLN A 96 -6.86 -13.94 -20.09
CA GLN A 96 -5.46 -14.22 -19.85
C GLN A 96 -5.33 -15.33 -18.81
N THR A 97 -4.22 -16.06 -18.82
CA THR A 97 -4.01 -17.21 -17.92
C THR A 97 -2.57 -17.29 -17.46
N ASP A 98 -2.39 -17.77 -16.22
CA ASP A 98 -1.11 -18.29 -15.72
C ASP A 98 0.01 -17.23 -15.70
N LEU A 99 -0.21 -16.19 -14.89
CA LEU A 99 0.81 -15.19 -14.62
C LEU A 99 1.64 -15.64 -13.41
N ASP A 100 2.92 -15.99 -13.64
CA ASP A 100 3.87 -16.23 -12.56
C ASP A 100 4.33 -14.89 -11.98
N SER A 101 4.13 -14.69 -10.67
CA SER A 101 4.64 -13.53 -9.94
C SER A 101 5.80 -13.87 -9.01
N ALA A 102 6.65 -12.87 -8.76
CA ALA A 102 7.66 -12.90 -7.72
C ALA A 102 7.82 -11.53 -7.08
N THR A 103 7.94 -11.52 -5.75
CA THR A 103 8.10 -10.32 -4.94
C THR A 103 9.42 -10.42 -4.19
N GLY A 104 10.26 -9.41 -4.33
CA GLY A 104 11.56 -9.30 -3.66
C GLY A 104 11.52 -8.28 -2.53
N TYR A 105 12.10 -8.61 -1.38
CA TYR A 105 12.24 -7.72 -0.24
C TYR A 105 13.48 -8.08 0.58
N LEU A 106 14.31 -7.07 0.89
CA LEU A 106 15.67 -7.26 1.40
C LEU A 106 16.44 -8.24 0.50
N ASP A 107 17.03 -9.29 1.08
CA ASP A 107 17.79 -10.32 0.36
C ASP A 107 16.95 -11.55 -0.01
N GLY A 108 15.62 -11.49 0.17
CA GLY A 108 14.69 -12.59 -0.06
C GLY A 108 13.76 -12.36 -1.23
N GLU A 109 13.25 -13.46 -1.79
CA GLU A 109 12.27 -13.46 -2.88
C GLU A 109 11.25 -14.57 -2.66
N ALA A 110 9.97 -14.28 -2.95
CA ALA A 110 8.87 -15.23 -2.83
C ALA A 110 7.95 -15.11 -4.05
N GLY A 111 7.55 -16.24 -4.59
CA GLY A 111 6.78 -16.31 -5.84
C GLY A 111 6.77 -17.71 -6.43
N VAL A 112 6.14 -17.87 -7.59
CA VAL A 112 6.07 -19.15 -8.30
C VAL A 112 7.48 -19.62 -8.67
N GLY A 113 7.90 -20.78 -8.16
CA GLY A 113 9.20 -21.38 -8.50
C GLY A 113 10.42 -20.64 -7.96
N CYS A 114 10.26 -19.74 -6.97
CA CYS A 114 11.38 -19.10 -6.28
C CYS A 114 11.93 -20.01 -5.17
N ASP A 115 13.22 -20.35 -5.25
CA ASP A 115 13.92 -21.15 -4.25
C ASP A 115 14.44 -20.24 -3.12
N GLY A 116 13.84 -20.31 -1.93
CA GLY A 116 14.40 -19.63 -0.77
C GLY A 116 13.47 -19.48 0.43
N SER A 117 14.04 -19.52 1.62
CA SER A 117 13.39 -18.96 2.80
C SER A 117 13.42 -17.42 2.67
N ALA A 118 12.26 -16.81 2.45
CA ALA A 118 12.13 -15.36 2.48
C ALA A 118 11.46 -14.96 3.80
N PRO A 119 12.23 -14.61 4.86
CA PRO A 119 11.71 -14.52 6.23
C PRO A 119 10.62 -13.47 6.46
N PHE A 120 10.50 -12.51 5.54
CA PHE A 120 9.53 -11.42 5.60
C PHE A 120 8.56 -11.42 4.42
N LEU A 121 8.53 -12.51 3.65
CA LEU A 121 7.65 -12.64 2.50
C LEU A 121 6.83 -13.92 2.63
N MET A 122 5.54 -13.79 2.38
CA MET A 122 4.62 -14.92 2.35
C MET A 122 3.85 -14.88 1.03
N PHE A 123 4.20 -15.79 0.12
CA PHE A 123 3.47 -15.98 -1.12
C PHE A 123 2.24 -16.85 -0.87
N ASN A 124 1.06 -16.38 -1.29
CA ASN A 124 -0.22 -16.99 -0.91
C ASN A 124 -0.73 -18.02 -1.93
N GLY A 125 -0.03 -18.24 -3.03
CA GLY A 125 -0.30 -19.33 -3.96
C GLY A 125 -0.22 -18.94 -5.43
N ASP A 126 0.05 -19.96 -6.23
CA ASP A 126 0.08 -19.94 -7.68
C ASP A 126 -1.35 -20.08 -8.23
N ASN A 127 -1.79 -19.14 -9.06
CA ASN A 127 -3.09 -19.18 -9.71
C ASN A 127 -2.93 -19.31 -11.23
N ARG A 128 -3.26 -20.50 -11.74
CA ARG A 128 -3.14 -20.83 -13.17
C ARG A 128 -4.41 -20.56 -13.99
N GLY A 129 -5.44 -20.04 -13.33
CA GLY A 129 -6.77 -19.89 -13.90
C GLY A 129 -6.93 -18.65 -14.80
N PRO A 130 -7.99 -18.61 -15.63
CA PRO A 130 -8.37 -17.40 -16.34
C PRO A 130 -8.85 -16.29 -15.39
N GLY A 131 -8.37 -15.06 -15.57
CA GLY A 131 -8.78 -13.91 -14.76
C GLY A 131 -8.44 -14.01 -13.27
N GLY A 132 -7.29 -14.61 -12.96
CA GLY A 132 -6.84 -14.87 -11.61
C GLY A 132 -6.06 -13.72 -10.97
N ASN A 133 -5.59 -14.01 -9.77
CA ASN A 133 -4.66 -13.17 -9.02
C ASN A 133 -3.67 -14.02 -8.23
N GLU A 134 -2.53 -13.42 -7.92
CA GLU A 134 -1.51 -13.93 -7.01
C GLU A 134 -1.15 -12.83 -6.01
N THR A 135 -0.86 -13.20 -4.77
CA THR A 135 -0.52 -12.22 -3.73
C THR A 135 0.72 -12.63 -2.94
N CYS A 136 1.50 -11.63 -2.56
CA CYS A 136 2.59 -11.77 -1.61
C CYS A 136 2.41 -10.75 -0.48
N THR A 137 2.40 -11.24 0.76
CA THR A 137 2.42 -10.41 1.96
C THR A 137 3.86 -10.10 2.35
N VAL A 138 4.15 -8.86 2.74
CA VAL A 138 5.48 -8.37 3.13
C VAL A 138 5.45 -7.85 4.57
N ASP A 139 6.22 -8.48 5.46
CA ASP A 139 6.37 -8.09 6.87
C ASP A 139 7.48 -7.04 7.04
N ILE A 140 7.19 -5.81 6.63
CA ILE A 140 8.12 -4.69 6.77
C ILE A 140 8.37 -4.34 8.24
N GLU A 141 7.34 -4.38 9.08
CA GLU A 141 7.48 -4.05 10.50
C GLU A 141 8.34 -5.08 11.24
N GLY A 142 8.21 -6.37 10.93
CA GLY A 142 9.07 -7.43 11.46
C GLY A 142 10.54 -7.21 11.08
N ALA A 143 10.83 -6.82 9.84
CA ALA A 143 12.18 -6.45 9.43
C ALA A 143 12.70 -5.22 10.19
N ARG A 144 11.85 -4.22 10.42
CA ARG A 144 12.19 -3.02 11.21
C ARG A 144 12.52 -3.37 12.66
N LEU A 145 11.72 -4.22 13.30
CA LEU A 145 11.94 -4.66 14.68
C LEU A 145 13.25 -5.45 14.83
N GLN A 146 13.73 -6.06 13.75
CA GLN A 146 15.04 -6.73 13.68
C GLN A 146 16.20 -5.78 13.29
N GLY A 147 15.94 -4.49 13.08
CA GLY A 147 16.94 -3.50 12.71
C GLY A 147 17.46 -3.62 11.27
N LEU A 148 16.75 -4.35 10.40
CA LEU A 148 17.13 -4.55 8.99
C LEU A 148 16.71 -3.39 8.08
N TRP A 149 16.01 -2.40 8.62
CA TRP A 149 15.59 -1.19 7.94
C TRP A 149 15.44 -0.03 8.95
N THR A 150 15.91 1.16 8.60
CA THR A 150 15.77 2.39 9.41
C THR A 150 14.84 3.40 8.76
N ASP A 151 15.20 3.91 7.57
CA ASP A 151 14.56 5.11 6.99
C ASP A 151 13.92 4.85 5.62
N PHE A 152 14.54 4.06 4.75
CA PHE A 152 13.98 3.67 3.45
C PHE A 152 14.19 2.19 3.12
N THR A 153 13.20 1.58 2.47
CA THR A 153 13.30 0.24 1.91
C THR A 153 12.49 0.15 0.62
N SER A 154 12.68 -0.95 -0.11
CA SER A 154 11.94 -1.21 -1.34
C SER A 154 11.43 -2.64 -1.42
N ILE A 155 10.28 -2.79 -2.06
CA ILE A 155 9.75 -4.09 -2.49
C ILE A 155 9.80 -4.11 -4.01
N ALA A 156 10.50 -5.09 -4.58
CA ALA A 156 10.56 -5.30 -6.01
C ALA A 156 9.43 -6.22 -6.45
N ALA A 157 8.70 -5.84 -7.50
CA ALA A 157 7.66 -6.65 -8.11
C ALA A 157 8.12 -7.16 -9.48
N ARG A 158 7.98 -8.46 -9.70
CA ARG A 158 8.34 -9.15 -10.94
C ARG A 158 7.21 -10.04 -11.41
N ALA A 159 7.02 -10.13 -12.72
CA ALA A 159 5.96 -10.94 -13.30
C ALA A 159 6.29 -11.42 -14.71
N GLN A 160 5.88 -12.64 -15.04
CA GLN A 160 6.01 -13.22 -16.38
C GLN A 160 4.85 -14.16 -16.69
N TRP A 161 4.48 -14.25 -17.96
CA TRP A 161 3.48 -15.21 -18.42
C TRP A 161 4.09 -16.60 -18.57
N PHE A 162 3.53 -17.61 -17.88
CA PHE A 162 3.97 -19.00 -17.95
C PHE A 162 3.49 -19.65 -19.24
N GLY A 163 4.35 -19.69 -20.27
CA GLY A 163 4.11 -20.47 -21.50
C GLY A 163 2.82 -20.16 -22.29
N SER A 164 2.04 -19.16 -21.90
CA SER A 164 0.69 -18.90 -22.42
C SER A 164 0.70 -18.01 -23.66
N LEU A 165 -0.17 -18.34 -24.62
CA LEU A 165 -0.51 -17.46 -25.75
C LEU A 165 -1.54 -16.40 -25.36
N ASP A 166 -2.31 -16.66 -24.30
CA ASP A 166 -3.36 -15.81 -23.74
C ASP A 166 -2.74 -14.87 -22.71
N ARG A 167 -2.00 -13.88 -23.22
CA ARG A 167 -1.17 -12.95 -22.44
C ARG A 167 -1.49 -11.49 -22.77
N GLY A 168 -1.05 -10.58 -21.92
CA GLY A 168 -1.11 -9.15 -22.19
C GLY A 168 -0.74 -8.32 -20.96
N PRO A 169 -1.25 -7.07 -20.86
CA PRO A 169 -1.08 -6.27 -19.67
C PRO A 169 -1.78 -6.93 -18.47
N ALA A 170 -1.18 -6.79 -17.29
CA ALA A 170 -1.75 -7.20 -16.01
C ALA A 170 -1.84 -5.99 -15.07
N THR A 171 -2.40 -6.16 -13.89
CA THR A 171 -2.49 -5.11 -12.87
C THR A 171 -1.61 -5.48 -11.68
N LEU A 172 -0.76 -4.55 -11.26
CA LEU A 172 -0.06 -4.61 -9.99
C LEU A 172 -0.76 -3.69 -9.01
N ARG A 173 -1.07 -4.22 -7.82
CA ARG A 173 -1.72 -3.49 -6.75
C ARG A 173 -0.91 -3.63 -5.46
N LEU A 174 -0.76 -2.52 -4.76
CA LEU A 174 -0.20 -2.46 -3.42
C LEU A 174 -1.30 -2.00 -2.49
N PHE A 175 -1.52 -2.71 -1.38
CA PHE A 175 -2.43 -2.22 -0.34
C PHE A 175 -1.97 -2.63 1.05
N LEU A 176 -2.49 -1.95 2.07
CA LEU A 176 -2.32 -2.36 3.46
C LEU A 176 -3.55 -3.12 3.94
N GLN A 177 -3.34 -4.18 4.72
CA GLN A 177 -4.41 -4.92 5.38
C GLN A 177 -4.12 -5.02 6.88
N ASN A 178 -5.15 -4.98 7.70
CA ASN A 178 -5.01 -5.21 9.13
C ASN A 178 -4.57 -6.65 9.41
N ARG A 179 -3.55 -6.82 10.24
CA ARG A 179 -3.05 -8.16 10.64
C ARG A 179 -4.09 -9.01 11.35
N ALA A 180 -4.98 -8.36 12.10
CA ALA A 180 -5.93 -9.05 12.97
C ALA A 180 -7.09 -9.71 12.21
N ASP A 181 -7.57 -9.08 11.13
CA ASP A 181 -8.79 -9.48 10.44
C ASP A 181 -8.66 -9.53 8.90
N GLY A 182 -7.50 -9.16 8.35
CA GLY A 182 -7.26 -9.15 6.90
C GLY A 182 -8.02 -8.06 6.14
N VAL A 183 -8.69 -7.13 6.84
CA VAL A 183 -9.47 -6.08 6.18
C VAL A 183 -8.52 -5.03 5.59
N VAL A 184 -8.75 -4.67 4.33
CA VAL A 184 -8.01 -3.61 3.64
C VAL A 184 -8.19 -2.29 4.37
N VAL A 185 -7.08 -1.63 4.67
CA VAL A 185 -7.07 -0.31 5.28
C VAL A 185 -7.61 0.70 4.25
N PRO A 186 -8.64 1.51 4.61
CA PRO A 186 -9.18 2.53 3.70
C PRO A 186 -8.09 3.48 3.19
N ASN A 187 -8.16 3.84 1.91
CA ASN A 187 -7.25 4.78 1.23
C ASN A 187 -5.76 4.37 1.25
N SER A 188 -5.45 3.10 1.47
CA SER A 188 -4.07 2.58 1.47
C SER A 188 -3.72 1.79 0.21
N GLU A 189 -4.43 2.02 -0.90
CA GLU A 189 -4.28 1.25 -2.14
C GLU A 189 -3.63 2.08 -3.25
N LEU A 190 -2.65 1.48 -3.93
CA LEU A 190 -2.06 1.97 -5.18
C LEU A 190 -2.21 0.88 -6.22
N SER A 191 -2.47 1.26 -7.48
CA SER A 191 -2.45 0.29 -8.58
C SER A 191 -1.86 0.89 -9.84
N MET A 192 -1.34 0.02 -10.70
CA MET A 192 -0.90 0.38 -12.04
C MET A 192 -1.01 -0.81 -12.98
N THR A 193 -1.11 -0.52 -14.27
CA THR A 193 -0.96 -1.53 -15.32
C THR A 193 0.52 -1.88 -15.47
N ILE A 194 0.81 -3.18 -15.53
CA ILE A 194 2.15 -3.72 -15.75
C ILE A 194 2.23 -4.46 -17.08
N THR A 195 3.46 -4.59 -17.60
CA THR A 195 3.76 -5.40 -18.79
C THR A 195 4.65 -6.58 -18.38
N PRO A 196 4.06 -7.74 -18.05
CA PRO A 196 4.83 -8.91 -17.68
C PRO A 196 5.69 -9.44 -18.83
N GLY A 197 6.79 -10.10 -18.47
CA GLY A 197 7.63 -10.83 -19.41
C GLY A 197 7.01 -12.17 -19.83
N VAL A 198 7.84 -13.03 -20.38
CA VAL A 198 7.49 -14.42 -20.70
C VAL A 198 8.64 -15.30 -20.24
N GLY A 199 8.33 -16.34 -19.49
CA GLY A 199 9.35 -17.20 -18.91
C GLY A 199 8.75 -18.39 -18.18
N THR A 200 9.61 -19.13 -17.48
CA THR A 200 9.25 -20.26 -16.64
C THR A 200 10.08 -20.21 -15.37
N GLY A 201 9.50 -20.60 -14.23
CA GLY A 201 10.16 -20.57 -12.92
C GLY A 201 9.99 -19.22 -12.23
N CYS A 202 10.87 -18.90 -11.28
CA CYS A 202 10.82 -17.62 -10.54
C CYS A 202 10.80 -16.43 -11.51
N ALA A 203 9.77 -15.58 -11.38
CA ALA A 203 9.58 -14.46 -12.28
C ALA A 203 10.72 -13.43 -12.16
N SER A 204 11.43 -13.17 -13.25
CA SER A 204 12.60 -12.27 -13.23
C SER A 204 12.38 -10.93 -13.90
N THR A 205 11.30 -10.76 -14.68
CA THR A 205 11.02 -9.49 -15.38
C THR A 205 10.53 -8.43 -14.40
N PRO A 206 11.26 -7.33 -14.19
CA PRO A 206 10.82 -6.23 -13.35
C PRO A 206 9.55 -5.61 -13.93
N VAL A 207 8.56 -5.39 -13.07
CA VAL A 207 7.30 -4.74 -13.48
C VAL A 207 6.90 -3.60 -12.55
N GLY A 208 7.48 -3.52 -11.36
CA GLY A 208 7.22 -2.42 -10.45
C GLY A 208 8.17 -2.37 -9.26
N LEU A 209 8.19 -1.20 -8.62
CA LEU A 209 8.95 -0.94 -7.41
C LEU A 209 8.07 -0.17 -6.42
N VAL A 210 7.92 -0.73 -5.23
CA VAL A 210 7.34 -0.04 -4.09
C VAL A 210 8.47 0.58 -3.29
N LYS A 211 8.44 1.91 -3.11
CA LYS A 211 9.32 2.62 -2.20
C LYS A 211 8.58 2.90 -0.90
N VAL A 212 9.21 2.53 0.21
CA VAL A 212 8.71 2.78 1.56
C VAL A 212 9.66 3.74 2.24
N THR A 213 9.15 4.89 2.68
CA THR A 213 9.92 5.93 3.34
C THR A 213 9.31 6.17 4.71
N ARG A 214 10.08 5.99 5.77
CA ARG A 214 9.65 6.26 7.13
C ARG A 214 10.14 7.64 7.56
N GLY A 215 9.23 8.47 8.02
CA GLY A 215 9.54 9.66 8.80
C GLY A 215 9.26 9.43 10.28
N GLN A 216 9.28 10.52 11.05
CA GLN A 216 9.15 10.46 12.50
C GLN A 216 7.80 9.90 12.97
N GLU A 217 6.70 10.39 12.39
CA GLU A 217 5.33 10.02 12.79
C GLU A 217 4.57 9.24 11.71
N HIS A 218 5.06 9.28 10.47
CA HIS A 218 4.37 8.73 9.31
C HIS A 218 5.29 7.89 8.43
N THR A 219 4.70 6.94 7.72
CA THR A 219 5.37 6.14 6.68
C THR A 219 4.64 6.34 5.35
N ARG A 220 5.40 6.68 4.30
CA ARG A 220 4.90 6.80 2.92
C ARG A 220 5.16 5.52 2.14
N PHE A 221 4.17 5.16 1.34
CA PHE A 221 4.25 4.15 0.29
C PHE A 221 4.11 4.81 -1.06
N MET A 222 4.93 4.38 -2.02
CA MET A 222 4.89 4.88 -3.39
C MET A 222 5.10 3.71 -4.34
N LEU A 223 4.29 3.65 -5.39
CA LEU A 223 4.38 2.62 -6.42
C LEU A 223 4.84 3.25 -7.74
N ARG A 224 5.83 2.63 -8.39
CA ARG A 224 6.36 3.06 -9.70
C ARG A 224 6.49 1.88 -10.64
N SER A 225 6.32 2.13 -11.93
CA SER A 225 6.69 1.18 -12.99
C SER A 225 8.21 1.12 -13.15
N GLU A 226 8.70 -0.06 -13.51
CA GLU A 226 10.08 -0.30 -13.95
C GLU A 226 10.15 -0.47 -15.48
#